data_AF-A8NH74-F1
#
_entry.id   AF-A8NH74-F1
#
_cell.length_a   1.000
_cell.length_b   1.000
_cell.length_c   1.000
_cell.angle_alpha   90.00
_cell.angle_beta   90.00
_cell.angle_gamma   90.00
#
_symmetry.space_group_name_H-M   'P 1'
#
loop_
_entity.id
_entity.type
_entity.pdbx_description
1 polymer ?
#
loop_
_entity_poly.entity_id
_entity_poly.type
_entity_poly.pdbx_seq_one_letter_code
_entity_poly.pdbx_strand_id
1 'polypeptide(L)' 'MMCPGLTSKGGWLPPAEEALPAGAVVAIHAEGKEHAVGIGVTKLSTEDIKRINKDVGVETIAYLGDDLWALKSL' A
#
# COMPACT_ATOMS: atom_id res chain seq x y z
N MET A 1 4.49 -1.48 -4.64
CA MET A 1 4.49 0.00 -4.52
C MET A 1 5.82 0.49 -3.97
N MET A 2 6.42 1.47 -4.64
CA MET A 2 7.71 2.05 -4.25
C MET A 2 7.53 3.11 -3.16
N CYS A 3 8.49 3.23 -2.23
CA CYS A 3 8.45 4.22 -1.15
C CYS A 3 8.23 5.66 -1.64
N PRO A 4 8.88 6.15 -2.73
CA PRO A 4 8.65 7.50 -3.26
C PRO A 4 7.21 7.82 -3.66
N GLY A 5 6.41 6.82 -4.03
CA GLY A 5 4.99 7.04 -4.32
C GLY A 5 4.20 7.39 -3.07
N LEU A 6 4.51 6.72 -1.95
CA LEU A 6 3.83 6.85 -0.68
C LEU A 6 4.23 8.11 0.11
N THR A 7 5.38 8.68 -0.21
CA THR A 7 5.94 9.91 0.40
C THR A 7 5.82 11.14 -0.52
N SER A 8 5.22 10.98 -1.69
CA SER A 8 4.96 12.07 -2.62
C SER A 8 3.90 13.04 -2.07
N LYS A 9 3.68 14.18 -2.74
CA LYS A 9 2.68 15.18 -2.33
C LYS A 9 1.25 14.61 -2.20
N GLY A 10 0.89 13.65 -3.04
CA GLY A 10 -0.40 12.94 -2.98
C GLY A 10 -0.32 11.58 -2.28
N GLY A 11 0.88 11.19 -1.82
CA GLY A 11 1.08 9.98 -1.04
C GLY A 11 0.61 10.15 0.39
N TRP A 12 0.16 9.05 0.99
CA TRP A 12 -0.26 9.04 2.38
C TRP A 12 0.23 7.77 3.07
N LEU A 13 0.68 7.95 4.31
CA LEU A 13 1.04 6.91 5.26
C LEU A 13 0.45 7.30 6.62
N PRO A 14 0.09 6.32 7.47
CA PRO A 14 -0.45 6.61 8.80
C PRO A 14 0.53 7.46 9.63
N PRO A 15 0.01 8.25 10.60
CA PRO A 15 0.85 8.98 11.53
C PRO A 15 1.66 8.02 12.42
N ALA A 16 2.67 8.53 13.12
CA ALA A 16 3.64 7.69 13.84
C ALA A 16 2.99 6.87 14.97
N GLU A 17 1.90 7.38 15.56
CA GLU A 17 1.10 6.74 16.59
C GLU A 17 0.33 5.50 16.07
N GLU A 18 0.11 5.45 14.75
CA GLU A 18 -0.56 4.36 14.03
C GLU A 18 0.38 3.66 13.05
N ALA A 19 1.69 3.74 13.31
CA ALA A 19 2.70 3.16 12.44
C ALA A 19 2.49 1.64 12.28
N LEU A 20 2.58 1.18 11.04
CA LEU A 20 2.44 -0.24 10.73
C LEU A 20 3.83 -0.90 10.65
N PRO A 21 4.00 -2.10 11.21
CA PRO A 21 5.23 -2.85 11.07
C PRO A 21 5.38 -3.40 9.65
N ALA A 22 6.59 -3.85 9.30
CA ALA A 22 6.80 -4.70 8.13
C ALA A 22 6.02 -6.03 8.29
N GLY A 23 5.49 -6.56 7.18
CA GLY A 23 4.67 -7.77 7.17
C GLY A 23 3.17 -7.54 7.45
N ALA A 24 2.74 -6.29 7.66
CA ALA A 24 1.34 -5.96 7.86
C ALA A 24 0.56 -6.03 6.53
N VAL A 25 -0.60 -6.69 6.55
CA VAL A 25 -1.54 -6.67 5.42
C VAL A 25 -2.26 -5.32 5.40
N VAL A 26 -2.29 -4.68 4.24
CA VAL A 26 -2.83 -3.33 4.05
C VAL A 26 -3.79 -3.25 2.87
N ALA A 27 -4.83 -2.42 3.02
CA ALA A 27 -5.63 -1.96 1.89
C ALA A 27 -4.91 -0.80 1.19
N ILE A 28 -4.89 -0.81 -0.14
CA ILE A 28 -4.26 0.21 -0.95
C ILE A 28 -5.36 1.13 -1.48
N HIS A 29 -5.30 2.41 -1.10
CA HIS A 29 -6.22 3.44 -1.55
C HIS A 29 -5.56 4.37 -2.56
N ALA A 30 -6.38 5.01 -3.40
CA ALA A 30 -5.96 6.04 -4.33
C ALA A 30 -6.75 7.32 -4.09
N GLU A 31 -6.09 8.48 -4.25
CA GLU A 31 -6.74 9.77 -4.09
C GLU A 31 -7.98 9.89 -5.00
N GLY A 32 -9.08 10.38 -4.43
CA GLY A 32 -10.35 10.52 -5.15
C GLY A 32 -11.11 9.22 -5.41
N LYS A 33 -10.70 8.09 -4.84
CA LYS A 33 -11.44 6.82 -4.87
C LYS A 33 -11.99 6.47 -3.50
N GLU A 34 -13.26 6.09 -3.46
CA GLU A 34 -13.93 5.67 -2.23
C GLU A 34 -13.46 4.28 -1.78
N HIS A 35 -13.35 3.33 -2.71
CA HIS A 35 -12.98 1.95 -2.42
C HIS A 35 -11.48 1.71 -2.60
N ALA A 36 -10.94 0.75 -1.85
CA ALA A 36 -9.59 0.27 -2.03
C ALA A 36 -9.39 -0.28 -3.45
N VAL A 37 -8.25 0.03 -4.05
CA VAL A 37 -7.87 -0.39 -5.42
C VAL A 37 -6.96 -1.62 -5.42
N GLY A 38 -6.52 -2.06 -4.25
CA GLY A 38 -5.77 -3.31 -4.09
C GLY A 38 -5.48 -3.66 -2.64
N ILE A 39 -4.78 -4.78 -2.48
CA ILE A 39 -4.34 -5.34 -1.20
C ILE A 39 -2.83 -5.59 -1.32
N GLY A 40 -2.09 -5.29 -0.27
CA GLY A 40 -0.66 -5.52 -0.21
C GLY A 40 -0.16 -5.94 1.15
N VAL A 41 1.13 -6.25 1.22
CA VAL A 41 1.87 -6.51 2.46
C VAL A 41 3.04 -5.52 2.55
N THR A 42 3.19 -4.85 3.69
CA THR A 42 4.32 -3.93 3.91
C THR A 42 5.64 -4.71 3.88
N LYS A 43 6.63 -4.25 3.11
CA LYS A 43 8.01 -4.78 3.12
C LYS A 43 8.91 -4.04 4.11
N LEU A 44 8.54 -2.81 4.44
CA LEU A 44 9.19 -1.95 5.43
C LEU A 44 8.12 -1.43 6.40
N SER A 45 8.53 -1.01 7.60
CA SER A 45 7.61 -0.27 8.49
C SER A 45 7.20 1.06 7.85
N THR A 46 6.04 1.62 8.18
CA THR A 46 5.59 2.90 7.60
C THR A 46 6.54 4.05 7.91
N GLU A 47 7.23 4.01 9.05
CA GLU A 47 8.27 4.99 9.41
C GLU A 47 9.55 4.80 8.58
N ASP A 48 9.94 3.56 8.30
CA ASP A 48 11.06 3.30 7.39
C ASP A 48 10.74 3.69 5.95
N ILE A 49 9.50 3.51 5.48
CA ILE A 49 9.06 3.99 4.16
C ILE A 49 9.27 5.51 4.05
N LYS A 50 8.87 6.29 5.07
CA LYS A 50 9.07 7.74 5.13
C LYS A 50 10.55 8.11 5.15
N ARG A 51 11.32 7.44 6.00
CA ARG A 51 12.74 7.77 6.28
C ARG A 51 13.69 7.38 5.14
N ILE A 52 13.54 6.17 4.60
CA ILE A 52 14.43 5.62 3.56
C ILE A 52 14.06 6.19 2.19
N ASN A 53 12.76 6.33 1.92
CA ASN A 53 12.23 6.88 0.68
C ASN A 53 12.85 6.27 -0.60
N LYS A 54 13.14 4.97 -0.56
CA LYS A 54 13.71 4.18 -1.65
C LYS A 54 13.19 2.74 -1.54
N ASP A 55 13.29 2.00 -2.64
CA ASP A 55 12.92 0.58 -2.73
C ASP A 55 11.41 0.33 -2.58
N VAL A 56 11.04 -0.95 -2.48
CA VAL A 56 9.63 -1.39 -2.40
C VAL A 56 9.15 -1.27 -0.95
N GLY A 57 8.16 -0.41 -0.71
CA GLY A 57 7.55 -0.23 0.61
C GLY A 57 6.40 -1.20 0.88
N VAL A 58 5.61 -1.50 -0.14
CA VAL A 58 4.48 -2.45 -0.07
C VAL A 58 4.54 -3.38 -1.28
N GLU A 59 4.50 -4.69 -1.06
CA GLU A 59 4.31 -5.69 -2.10
C GLU A 59 2.81 -5.85 -2.39
N THR A 60 2.41 -5.75 -3.65
CA THR A 60 1.01 -5.90 -4.06
C THR A 60 0.67 -7.38 -4.19
N ILE A 61 -0.44 -7.81 -3.58
CA ILE A 61 -0.92 -9.20 -3.62
C ILE A 61 -2.07 -9.36 -4.61
N ALA A 62 -3.04 -8.45 -4.57
CA ALA A 62 -4.18 -8.41 -5.48
C ALA A 62 -4.57 -6.95 -5.75
N TYR A 63 -5.20 -6.68 -6.89
CA TYR A 63 -5.65 -5.34 -7.28
C TYR A 63 -6.87 -5.37 -8.18
N LEU A 64 -7.55 -4.23 -8.25
CA LEU A 64 -8.72 -4.05 -9.10
C LEU A 64 -8.36 -4.31 -10.57
N GLY A 65 -8.92 -5.38 -11.15
CA GLY A 65 -8.69 -5.76 -12.54
C GLY A 65 -7.63 -6.85 -12.77
N ASP A 66 -7.10 -7.46 -11.71
CA ASP A 66 -6.31 -8.69 -11.84
C ASP A 66 -7.20 -9.93 -12.11
N ASP A 67 -6.56 -11.09 -12.24
CA ASP A 67 -7.24 -12.35 -12.53
C ASP A 67 -8.18 -12.79 -11.39
N LEU A 68 -7.83 -12.50 -10.14
CA LEU A 68 -8.67 -12.80 -8.99
C LEU A 68 -9.93 -11.93 -8.99
N TRP A 69 -9.81 -10.65 -9.36
CA TRP A 69 -10.94 -9.75 -9.51
C TRP A 69 -11.90 -10.18 -10.63
N ALA A 70 -11.37 -10.76 -11.71
CA ALA A 70 -12.17 -11.26 -12.82
C ALA A 70 -13.03 -12.48 -12.42
N LEU A 71 -12.60 -13.25 -11.42
CA LEU A 71 -13.35 -14.38 -10.89
C LEU A 71 -14.58 -13.91 -10.10
N LYS A 72 -15.77 -13.97 -10.70
CA LYS A 72 -17.04 -13.54 -10.08
C LYS A 72 -17.77 -14.64 -9.32
N SER A 73 -17.41 -15.89 -9.55
CA SER A 73 -17.96 -17.08 -8.90
C SER A 73 -16.87 -18.14 -8.80
N LEU A 74 -16.89 -18.92 -7.72
CA LEU A 74 -16.03 -20.09 -7.51
C LEU A 74 -16.52 -21.29 -8.33
#